data_AF-A0A150GW41-F1
#
_entry.id   AF-A0A150GW41-F1
#
_cell.length_a   1.000
_cell.length_b   1.000
_cell.length_c   1.000
_cell.angle_alpha   90.00
_cell.angle_beta   90.00
_cell.angle_gamma   90.00
#
_symmetry.space_group_name_H-M   'P 1'
#
loop_
_entity.id
_entity.type
_entity.pdbx_description
1 polymer ?
#
loop_
_entity_poly.entity_id
_entity_poly.type
_entity_poly.pdbx_seq_one_letter_code
_entity_poly.pdbx_strand_id
1 'polypeptide(L)'
;MPSMGSTAASMATVEEAEEHCAEPHPGSQCCTSTHVEKDSTSNSCVVTLRTTVKLTDSRLHAAPAELEELAWLAVRDAAADAVVALNRRSTRGPAGREERHRGVCQVLRHGTIRDAKRSENDFGHVSYLTTLEDKTTGRRIRAAFKPRVEGDCEGWHRVPIEVAAYQLNLLLGMDVVPPAVWRQEADVDWTHYPGGGAFIYWCANARQLNCVPMHDWNMQPAVLLSDTRILDVLIQNSDRHAGHFLYAEHWADGDYAPQRAQQQQAPRSASPSSKAGSGSSGGGGLDGGWRGRLSPVLIDHAAGFRHDAFVSLDHENAFCTGPTRVISARTYLRLRFLDAPSLRSVMGGAISEEEIGALLARRDAILEFFDRLVVEKGYDKVVLDA
;
A
#
# COMPACT_ATOMS: atom_id res chain seq x y z
N MET A 1 -9.47 -60.63 2.40
CA MET A 1 -8.59 -59.53 1.98
C MET A 1 -9.25 -58.22 2.36
N PRO A 2 -8.82 -57.53 3.43
CA PRO A 2 -9.31 -56.21 3.73
C PRO A 2 -8.52 -55.17 2.91
N SER A 3 -9.26 -54.28 2.28
CA SER A 3 -8.78 -53.11 1.55
C SER A 3 -7.98 -52.20 2.50
N MET A 4 -6.73 -51.93 2.11
CA MET A 4 -5.88 -50.93 2.75
C MET A 4 -6.40 -49.53 2.40
N GLY A 5 -6.93 -48.83 3.39
CA GLY A 5 -7.15 -47.38 3.33
C GLY A 5 -5.79 -46.68 3.41
N SER A 6 -5.38 -46.06 2.32
CA SER A 6 -4.22 -45.18 2.26
C SER A 6 -4.53 -43.89 3.03
N THR A 7 -4.07 -43.78 4.27
CA THR A 7 -3.99 -42.51 5.00
C THR A 7 -2.94 -41.63 4.32
N ALA A 8 -3.40 -40.64 3.55
CA ALA A 8 -2.55 -39.56 3.10
C ALA A 8 -2.01 -38.83 4.34
N ALA A 9 -0.70 -38.91 4.56
CA ALA A 9 -0.03 -38.17 5.61
C ALA A 9 -0.18 -36.67 5.33
N SER A 10 -0.82 -35.96 6.26
CA SER A 10 -0.90 -34.51 6.29
C SER A 10 0.51 -33.93 6.35
N MET A 11 0.91 -33.18 5.32
CA MET A 11 2.19 -32.49 5.28
C MET A 11 2.09 -31.21 6.11
N ALA A 12 2.43 -31.29 7.39
CA ALA A 12 2.79 -30.11 8.17
C ALA A 12 4.05 -29.50 7.55
N THR A 13 3.94 -28.29 7.00
CA THR A 13 5.12 -27.52 6.58
C THR A 13 5.76 -26.88 7.81
N VAL A 14 6.97 -27.33 8.13
CA VAL A 14 7.82 -26.76 9.17
C VAL A 14 8.77 -25.76 8.51
N GLU A 15 8.73 -24.49 8.91
CA GLU A 15 9.77 -23.51 8.56
C GLU A 15 10.94 -23.64 9.57
N GLU A 16 12.17 -23.75 9.07
CA GLU A 16 13.38 -23.91 9.90
C GLU A 16 13.62 -22.70 10.83
N ALA A 17 14.02 -23.00 12.06
CA ALA A 17 14.21 -22.02 13.12
C ALA A 17 15.57 -21.31 12.99
N GLU A 18 15.58 -20.05 12.56
CA GLU A 18 16.74 -19.18 12.75
C GLU A 18 16.88 -18.86 14.25
N GLU A 19 18.06 -19.10 14.82
CA GLU A 19 18.41 -18.71 16.20
C GLU A 19 19.05 -17.32 16.19
N HIS A 20 18.48 -16.39 16.95
CA HIS A 20 18.98 -15.03 17.10
C HIS A 20 19.48 -14.80 18.52
N CYS A 21 20.75 -14.41 18.66
CA CYS A 21 21.35 -14.08 19.95
C CYS A 21 21.47 -12.56 20.12
N ALA A 22 21.02 -12.05 21.27
CA ALA A 22 21.09 -10.65 21.64
C ALA A 22 21.56 -10.50 23.10
N GLU A 23 22.01 -9.30 23.45
CA GLU A 23 22.36 -8.93 24.82
C GLU A 23 21.28 -7.97 25.38
N PRO A 24 20.15 -8.49 25.88
CA PRO A 24 19.05 -7.64 26.36
C PRO A 24 19.42 -6.87 27.63
N HIS A 25 20.42 -7.36 28.38
CA HIS A 25 21.02 -6.68 29.52
C HIS A 25 22.55 -6.86 29.47
N PRO A 26 23.33 -5.82 29.82
CA PRO A 26 24.79 -5.94 29.89
C PRO A 26 25.24 -7.14 30.73
N GLY A 27 26.16 -7.94 30.19
CA GLY A 27 26.65 -9.14 30.87
C GLY A 27 25.75 -10.38 30.76
N SER A 28 24.72 -10.34 29.92
CA SER A 28 23.89 -11.50 29.57
C SER A 28 23.79 -11.65 28.06
N GLN A 29 23.74 -12.90 27.59
CA GLN A 29 23.44 -13.27 26.22
C GLN A 29 22.20 -14.18 26.23
N CYS A 30 21.20 -13.78 25.45
CA CYS A 30 19.99 -14.56 25.24
C CYS A 30 19.91 -15.00 23.79
N CYS A 31 19.72 -16.29 23.53
CA CYS A 31 19.57 -16.85 22.18
C CYS A 31 18.17 -17.41 22.01
N THR A 32 17.38 -16.81 21.12
CA THR A 32 15.97 -17.15 20.87
C THR A 32 15.80 -17.77 19.48
N SER A 33 15.11 -18.90 19.42
CA SER A 33 14.70 -19.57 18.19
C SER A 33 13.17 -19.50 18.04
N THR A 34 12.70 -19.32 16.81
CA THR A 34 11.26 -19.25 16.48
C THR A 34 10.87 -20.41 15.59
N HIS A 35 9.80 -21.11 15.94
CA HIS A 35 9.24 -22.20 15.16
C HIS A 35 7.75 -21.95 14.90
N VAL A 36 7.31 -22.12 13.65
CA VAL A 36 5.92 -21.90 13.25
C VAL A 36 5.38 -23.16 12.57
N GLU A 37 4.33 -23.73 13.15
CA GLU A 37 3.59 -24.85 12.60
C GLU A 37 2.22 -24.37 12.14
N LYS A 38 1.84 -24.75 10.92
CA LYS A 38 0.54 -24.41 10.34
C LYS A 38 -0.18 -25.70 9.99
N ASP A 39 -1.41 -25.86 10.47
CA ASP A 39 -2.29 -26.96 10.11
C ASP A 39 -3.54 -26.43 9.43
N SER A 40 -3.60 -26.62 8.11
CA SER A 40 -4.75 -26.23 7.29
C SER A 40 -6.00 -27.08 7.56
N THR A 41 -5.85 -28.27 8.16
CA THR A 41 -6.98 -29.16 8.46
C THR A 41 -7.77 -28.66 9.66
N SER A 42 -7.06 -28.24 10.72
CA SER A 42 -7.66 -27.64 11.91
C SER A 42 -7.78 -26.12 11.84
N ASN A 43 -7.32 -25.50 10.75
CA ASN A 43 -7.19 -24.05 10.59
C ASN A 43 -6.48 -23.39 11.78
N SER A 44 -5.36 -24.00 12.21
CA SER A 44 -4.60 -23.57 13.38
C SER A 44 -3.16 -23.22 13.03
N CYS A 45 -2.57 -22.35 13.85
CA CYS A 45 -1.19 -21.94 13.75
C CYS A 45 -0.58 -21.96 15.16
N VAL A 46 0.51 -22.70 15.34
CA VAL A 46 1.25 -22.77 16.60
C VAL A 46 2.59 -22.08 16.40
N VAL A 47 2.84 -21.06 17.22
CA VAL A 47 4.12 -20.34 17.25
C VAL A 47 4.83 -20.70 18.55
N THR A 48 6.04 -21.24 18.44
CA THR A 48 6.89 -21.58 19.59
C THR A 48 8.14 -20.71 19.58
N LEU A 49 8.36 -19.99 20.68
CA LEU A 49 9.58 -19.23 20.93
C LEU A 49 10.36 -19.93 22.04
N ARG A 50 11.60 -20.32 21.75
CA ARG A 50 12.48 -20.94 22.74
C ARG A 50 13.70 -20.06 22.92
N THR A 51 13.94 -19.59 24.14
CA THR A 51 15.13 -18.81 24.48
C THR A 51 16.04 -19.54 25.48
N THR A 52 17.33 -19.21 25.46
CA THR A 52 18.30 -19.61 26.48
C THR A 52 19.03 -18.38 26.99
N VAL A 53 19.30 -18.32 28.29
CA VAL A 53 20.01 -17.19 28.92
C VAL A 53 21.34 -17.67 29.46
N LYS A 54 22.42 -16.93 29.16
CA LYS A 54 23.76 -17.16 29.70
C LYS A 54 24.35 -15.85 30.19
N LEU A 55 24.97 -15.86 31.37
CA LEU A 55 25.78 -14.73 31.82
C LEU A 55 27.12 -14.76 31.06
N THR A 56 27.52 -13.63 30.51
CA THR A 56 28.76 -13.50 29.72
C THR A 56 29.94 -12.99 30.54
N ASP A 57 29.68 -12.41 31.73
CA ASP A 57 30.71 -12.06 32.71
C ASP A 57 30.65 -13.04 33.89
N SER A 58 31.75 -13.77 34.11
CA SER A 58 31.88 -14.75 35.20
C SER A 58 31.82 -14.15 36.60
N ARG A 59 31.92 -12.82 36.74
CA ARG A 59 31.80 -12.10 38.01
C ARG A 59 30.35 -11.79 38.37
N LEU A 60 29.44 -11.90 37.40
CA LEU A 60 28.02 -11.70 37.64
C LEU A 60 27.41 -12.97 38.23
N HIS A 61 26.62 -12.77 39.29
CA HIS A 61 25.78 -13.80 39.85
C HIS A 61 24.33 -13.32 39.72
N ALA A 62 23.50 -14.12 39.08
CA ALA A 62 22.07 -13.89 38.97
C ALA A 62 21.33 -15.04 39.66
N ALA A 63 20.32 -14.71 40.45
CA ALA A 63 19.39 -15.69 40.98
C ALA A 63 18.59 -16.33 39.83
N PRO A 64 18.10 -17.58 39.99
CA PRO A 64 17.27 -18.21 38.96
C PRO A 64 16.07 -17.38 38.49
N ALA A 65 15.45 -16.61 39.39
CA ALA A 65 14.34 -15.71 39.06
C ALA A 65 14.77 -14.55 38.13
N GLU A 66 15.98 -13.99 38.32
CA GLU A 66 16.50 -12.92 37.46
C GLU A 66 16.84 -13.46 36.06
N LEU A 67 17.32 -14.70 35.96
CA LEU A 67 17.51 -15.37 34.67
C LEU A 67 16.18 -15.61 33.94
N GLU A 68 15.11 -15.92 34.68
CA GLU A 68 13.77 -16.06 34.12
C GLU A 68 13.22 -14.71 33.61
N GLU A 69 13.42 -13.61 34.34
CA GLU A 69 13.05 -12.26 33.89
C GLU A 69 13.77 -11.89 32.58
N LEU A 70 15.08 -12.17 32.48
CA LEU A 70 15.84 -11.97 31.25
C LEU A 70 15.33 -12.84 30.10
N ALA A 71 14.90 -14.06 30.38
CA ALA A 71 14.30 -14.95 29.38
C ALA A 71 12.99 -14.37 28.83
N TRP A 72 12.08 -13.91 29.70
CA TRP A 72 10.83 -13.28 29.27
C TRP A 72 11.06 -12.00 28.49
N LEU A 73 12.07 -11.20 28.89
CA LEU A 73 12.50 -10.02 28.15
C LEU A 73 12.95 -10.39 26.72
N ALA A 74 13.83 -11.38 26.59
CA ALA A 74 14.31 -11.85 25.30
C ALA A 74 13.20 -12.43 24.41
N VAL A 75 12.24 -13.16 24.99
CA VAL A 75 11.07 -13.69 24.27
C VAL A 75 10.17 -12.58 23.77
N ARG A 76 9.89 -11.57 24.61
CA ARG A 76 9.09 -10.40 24.22
C ARG A 76 9.71 -9.67 23.04
N ASP A 77 11.02 -9.41 23.11
CA ASP A 77 11.74 -8.66 22.07
C ASP A 77 11.81 -9.48 20.77
N ALA A 78 12.09 -10.78 20.85
CA ALA A 78 12.06 -11.67 19.69
C ALA A 78 10.66 -11.76 19.05
N ALA A 79 9.59 -11.79 19.85
CA ALA A 79 8.22 -11.76 19.36
C ALA A 79 7.91 -10.44 18.65
N ALA A 80 8.34 -9.31 19.22
CA ALA A 80 8.19 -7.99 18.60
C ALA A 80 8.93 -7.90 17.26
N ASP A 81 10.17 -8.36 17.21
CA ASP A 81 10.97 -8.41 15.98
C ASP A 81 10.34 -9.33 14.92
N ALA A 82 9.80 -10.48 15.34
CA ALA A 82 9.07 -11.38 14.46
C ALA A 82 7.81 -10.73 13.88
N VAL A 83 7.09 -9.92 14.66
CA VAL A 83 5.94 -9.12 14.20
C VAL A 83 6.39 -8.06 13.19
N VAL A 84 7.46 -7.33 13.48
CA VAL A 84 8.03 -6.33 12.54
C VAL A 84 8.46 -7.00 11.23
N ALA A 85 9.12 -8.15 11.30
CA ALA A 85 9.51 -8.92 10.13
C ALA A 85 8.28 -9.43 9.37
N LEU A 86 7.25 -9.90 10.08
CA LEU A 86 5.99 -10.32 9.49
C LEU A 86 5.32 -9.16 8.77
N ASN A 87 5.27 -7.96 9.35
CA ASN A 87 4.73 -6.74 8.73
C ASN A 87 5.45 -6.42 7.42
N ARG A 88 6.78 -6.47 7.41
CA ARG A 88 7.61 -6.26 6.21
C ARG A 88 7.38 -7.30 5.11
N ARG A 89 7.02 -8.53 5.47
CA ARG A 89 6.65 -9.60 4.51
C ARG A 89 5.19 -9.51 4.08
N SER A 90 4.33 -9.10 4.98
CA SER A 90 2.87 -9.07 4.85
C SER A 90 2.34 -8.00 3.92
N THR A 91 3.08 -6.90 3.77
CA THR A 91 2.85 -5.90 2.73
C THR A 91 3.18 -6.42 1.33
N ARG A 92 3.89 -7.54 1.23
CA ARG A 92 4.21 -8.19 -0.03
C ARG A 92 2.97 -8.98 -0.45
N GLY A 93 2.26 -8.47 -1.46
CA GLY A 93 1.24 -9.26 -2.16
C GLY A 93 1.86 -10.48 -2.85
N PRO A 94 1.12 -11.17 -3.75
CA PRO A 94 1.71 -12.17 -4.63
C PRO A 94 3.02 -11.64 -5.25
N ALA A 95 4.07 -12.46 -5.29
CA ALA A 95 5.42 -12.01 -5.65
C ALA A 95 5.46 -11.18 -6.95
N GLY A 96 4.64 -11.55 -7.95
CA GLY A 96 4.48 -10.78 -9.18
C GLY A 96 3.91 -9.37 -8.97
N ARG A 97 2.88 -9.18 -8.13
CA ARG A 97 2.33 -7.85 -7.83
C ARG A 97 3.38 -6.97 -7.17
N GLU A 98 4.09 -7.49 -6.16
CA GLU A 98 5.14 -6.73 -5.46
C GLU A 98 6.24 -6.25 -6.43
N GLU A 99 6.71 -7.14 -7.32
CA GLU A 99 7.68 -6.78 -8.35
C GLU A 99 7.17 -5.67 -9.27
N ARG A 100 5.88 -5.69 -9.63
CA ARG A 100 5.26 -4.61 -10.41
C ARG A 100 5.24 -3.29 -9.65
N HIS A 101 4.84 -3.27 -8.38
CA HIS A 101 4.92 -2.06 -7.55
C HIS A 101 6.34 -1.50 -7.51
N ARG A 102 7.32 -2.37 -7.23
CA ARG A 102 8.74 -2.00 -7.16
C ARG A 102 9.22 -1.42 -8.49
N GLY A 103 8.91 -2.08 -9.60
CA GLY A 103 9.27 -1.64 -10.94
C GLY A 103 8.65 -0.28 -11.28
N VAL A 104 7.34 -0.10 -11.05
CA VAL A 104 6.67 1.18 -11.30
C VAL A 104 7.27 2.29 -10.42
N CYS A 105 7.44 2.06 -9.11
CA CYS A 105 8.05 3.03 -8.20
C CYS A 105 9.50 3.37 -8.60
N GLN A 106 10.28 2.42 -9.13
CA GLN A 106 11.63 2.66 -9.61
C GLN A 106 11.63 3.63 -10.80
N VAL A 107 10.72 3.45 -11.76
CA VAL A 107 10.59 4.38 -12.90
C VAL A 107 10.05 5.72 -12.44
N LEU A 108 9.06 5.75 -11.54
CA LEU A 108 8.57 7.01 -10.96
C LEU A 108 9.68 7.78 -10.23
N ARG A 109 10.62 7.10 -9.56
CA ARG A 109 11.68 7.73 -8.77
C ARG A 109 12.89 8.14 -9.60
N HIS A 110 13.27 7.34 -10.60
CA HIS A 110 14.55 7.50 -11.30
C HIS A 110 14.42 7.63 -12.82
N GLY A 111 13.23 7.44 -13.37
CA GLY A 111 12.98 7.56 -14.81
C GLY A 111 13.24 8.96 -15.32
N THR A 112 13.76 9.05 -16.55
CA THR A 112 14.01 10.31 -17.25
C THR A 112 12.70 10.86 -17.80
N ILE A 113 12.41 12.13 -17.53
CA ILE A 113 11.25 12.83 -18.08
C ILE A 113 11.53 13.08 -19.57
N ARG A 114 10.68 12.52 -20.43
CA ARG A 114 10.77 12.65 -21.89
C ARG A 114 9.80 13.68 -22.45
N ASP A 115 8.67 13.84 -21.77
CA ASP A 115 7.59 14.76 -22.15
C ASP A 115 6.85 15.20 -20.88
N ALA A 116 6.30 16.42 -20.91
CA ALA A 116 5.52 16.97 -19.82
C ALA A 116 4.45 17.92 -20.37
N LYS A 117 3.21 17.75 -19.91
CA LYS A 117 2.10 18.66 -20.21
C LYS A 117 1.62 19.30 -18.91
N ARG A 118 1.80 20.62 -18.81
CA ARG A 118 1.33 21.42 -17.68
C ARG A 118 -0.21 21.50 -17.66
N SER A 119 -0.77 21.42 -16.46
CA SER A 119 -2.17 21.72 -16.13
C SER A 119 -2.22 22.54 -14.85
N GLU A 120 -3.27 23.34 -14.70
CA GLU A 120 -3.50 24.18 -13.53
C GLU A 120 -4.98 24.08 -13.19
N ASN A 121 -5.30 23.91 -11.91
CA ASN A 121 -6.68 23.87 -11.45
C ASN A 121 -7.19 25.29 -11.13
N ASP A 122 -8.47 25.41 -10.79
CA ASP A 122 -9.12 26.70 -10.48
C ASP A 122 -8.54 27.38 -9.22
N PHE A 123 -7.76 26.67 -8.41
CA PHE A 123 -7.07 27.18 -7.23
C PHE A 123 -5.60 27.58 -7.52
N GLY A 124 -5.16 27.53 -8.78
CA GLY A 124 -3.79 27.86 -9.19
C GLY A 124 -2.76 26.77 -8.87
N HIS A 125 -3.19 25.59 -8.43
CA HIS A 125 -2.29 24.48 -8.16
C HIS A 125 -1.85 23.85 -9.48
N VAL A 126 -0.55 23.94 -9.73
CA VAL A 126 0.09 23.41 -10.94
C VAL A 126 0.28 21.90 -10.80
N SER A 127 0.03 21.18 -11.87
CA SER A 127 0.38 19.76 -12.02
C SER A 127 0.87 19.49 -13.42
N TYR A 128 1.57 18.38 -13.62
CA TYR A 128 2.06 17.98 -14.93
C TYR A 128 1.68 16.55 -15.22
N LEU A 129 1.27 16.28 -16.46
CA LEU A 129 1.23 14.92 -16.98
C LEU A 129 2.54 14.64 -17.69
N THR A 130 3.38 13.82 -17.07
CA THR A 130 4.73 13.49 -17.54
C THR A 130 4.78 12.11 -18.18
N THR A 131 5.70 11.93 -19.13
CA THR A 131 6.11 10.62 -19.64
C THR A 131 7.52 10.33 -19.12
N LEU A 132 7.66 9.27 -18.34
CA LEU A 132 8.92 8.83 -17.75
C LEU A 132 9.45 7.61 -18.49
N GLU A 133 10.74 7.58 -18.77
CA GLU A 133 11.42 6.44 -19.38
C GLU A 133 12.41 5.81 -18.39
N ASP A 134 12.31 4.49 -18.22
CA ASP A 134 13.31 3.70 -17.52
C ASP A 134 14.59 3.62 -18.35
N LYS A 135 15.72 4.10 -17.79
CA LYS A 135 17.03 4.07 -18.44
C LYS A 135 17.53 2.65 -18.73
N THR A 136 17.08 1.66 -17.96
CA THR A 136 17.58 0.28 -18.06
C THR A 136 16.80 -0.49 -19.11
N THR A 137 15.47 -0.40 -19.08
CA THR A 137 14.59 -1.20 -19.94
C THR A 137 14.07 -0.45 -21.16
N GLY A 138 14.23 0.87 -21.21
CA GLY A 138 13.63 1.75 -22.22
C GLY A 138 12.10 1.85 -22.12
N ARG A 139 11.47 1.20 -21.13
CA ARG A 139 10.02 1.23 -20.95
C ARG A 139 9.56 2.60 -20.51
N ARG A 140 8.40 3.01 -21.02
CA ARG A 140 7.79 4.29 -20.67
C ARG A 140 6.55 4.10 -19.82
N ILE A 141 6.36 4.97 -18.84
CA ILE A 141 5.11 5.11 -18.08
C ILE A 141 4.68 6.57 -18.07
N ARG A 142 3.40 6.81 -17.83
CA ARG A 142 2.87 8.16 -17.60
C ARG A 142 2.73 8.38 -16.10
N ALA A 143 2.94 9.61 -15.65
CA ALA A 143 2.80 9.98 -14.26
C ALA A 143 2.26 11.41 -14.12
N ALA A 144 1.37 11.61 -13.16
CA ALA A 144 1.07 12.95 -12.67
C ALA A 144 2.23 13.39 -11.76
N PHE A 145 2.79 14.57 -12.03
CA PHE A 145 3.72 15.23 -11.13
C PHE A 145 3.02 16.41 -10.46
N LYS A 146 2.92 16.36 -9.13
CA LYS A 146 2.43 17.45 -8.28
C LYS A 146 3.65 18.06 -7.56
N PRO A 147 4.08 19.29 -7.90
CA PRO A 147 5.21 19.94 -7.23
C PRO A 147 4.83 20.29 -5.78
N ARG A 148 5.83 20.33 -4.90
CA ARG A 148 5.64 20.85 -3.54
C ARG A 148 5.16 22.30 -3.60
N VAL A 149 4.20 22.65 -2.75
CA VAL A 149 3.73 24.02 -2.57
C VAL A 149 4.17 24.52 -1.20
N GLU A 150 4.63 25.77 -1.13
CA GLU A 150 5.03 26.39 0.14
C GLU A 150 3.82 26.55 1.06
N GLY A 151 4.00 26.28 2.36
CA GLY A 151 2.92 26.35 3.35
C GLY A 151 1.80 25.32 3.18
N ASP A 152 1.96 24.35 2.27
CA ASP A 152 1.03 23.25 2.02
C ASP A 152 -0.44 23.68 1.76
N CYS A 153 -0.65 24.92 1.31
CA CYS A 153 -1.97 25.54 1.12
C CYS A 153 -2.90 25.38 2.33
N GLU A 154 -2.43 25.71 3.54
CA GLU A 154 -3.20 25.56 4.80
C GLU A 154 -3.67 24.11 5.05
N GLY A 155 -2.93 23.14 4.50
CA GLY A 155 -3.24 21.72 4.62
C GLY A 155 -4.12 21.16 3.50
N TRP A 156 -4.66 21.99 2.60
CA TRP A 156 -5.46 21.52 1.46
C TRP A 156 -4.63 20.89 0.33
N HIS A 157 -3.32 21.13 0.32
CA HIS A 157 -2.45 20.63 -0.73
C HIS A 157 -1.10 20.13 -0.19
N ARG A 158 -1.15 19.22 0.80
CA ARG A 158 0.02 18.52 1.34
C ARG A 158 0.45 17.39 0.43
N VAL A 159 1.19 17.72 -0.62
CA VAL A 159 1.66 16.76 -1.64
C VAL A 159 2.34 15.50 -1.08
N PRO A 160 3.16 15.55 -0.01
CA PRO A 160 3.73 14.33 0.58
C PRO A 160 2.69 13.29 1.02
N ILE A 161 1.45 13.70 1.32
CA ILE A 161 0.38 12.81 1.75
C ILE A 161 -0.08 11.87 0.62
N GLU A 162 0.12 12.23 -0.65
CA GLU A 162 -0.12 11.30 -1.77
C GLU A 162 0.77 10.06 -1.66
N VAL A 163 2.05 10.25 -1.29
CA VAL A 163 3.00 9.16 -1.06
C VAL A 163 2.63 8.40 0.21
N ALA A 164 2.22 9.11 1.26
CA ALA A 164 1.83 8.52 2.52
C ALA A 164 0.60 7.61 2.38
N ALA A 165 -0.43 8.05 1.65
CA ALA A 165 -1.62 7.26 1.35
C ALA A 165 -1.30 6.03 0.49
N TYR A 166 -0.40 6.16 -0.49
CA TYR A 166 0.09 5.02 -1.27
C TYR A 166 0.83 3.98 -0.40
N GLN A 167 1.58 4.38 0.63
CA GLN A 167 2.21 3.41 1.51
C GLN A 167 1.22 2.79 2.51
N LEU A 168 0.33 3.61 3.06
CA LEU A 168 -0.65 3.17 4.05
C LEU A 168 -1.66 2.17 3.50
N ASN A 169 -2.22 2.41 2.30
CA ASN A 169 -3.17 1.46 1.70
C ASN A 169 -2.53 0.08 1.44
N LEU A 170 -1.21 0.02 1.15
CA LEU A 170 -0.47 -1.24 1.00
C LEU A 170 -0.25 -1.94 2.35
N LEU A 171 0.08 -1.17 3.39
CA LEU A 171 0.14 -1.68 4.77
C LEU A 171 -1.19 -2.30 5.21
N LEU A 172 -2.30 -1.69 4.81
CA LEU A 172 -3.65 -2.17 5.10
C LEU A 172 -4.13 -3.28 4.16
N GLY A 173 -3.38 -3.57 3.09
CA GLY A 173 -3.70 -4.64 2.13
C GLY A 173 -4.82 -4.30 1.14
N MET A 174 -5.10 -3.02 0.92
CA MET A 174 -6.18 -2.53 0.06
C MET A 174 -5.80 -2.53 -1.43
N ASP A 175 -4.58 -2.06 -1.76
CA ASP A 175 -4.05 -1.97 -3.13
C ASP A 175 -4.99 -1.25 -4.12
N VAL A 176 -5.48 -0.08 -3.73
CA VAL A 176 -6.41 0.77 -4.55
C VAL A 176 -5.89 2.19 -4.78
N VAL A 177 -4.80 2.60 -4.14
CA VAL A 177 -4.18 3.91 -4.36
C VAL A 177 -2.98 3.74 -5.30
N PRO A 178 -2.86 4.56 -6.37
CA PRO A 178 -1.82 4.39 -7.36
C PRO A 178 -0.42 4.60 -6.78
N PRO A 179 0.61 3.93 -7.33
CA PRO A 179 1.99 4.14 -6.93
C PRO A 179 2.39 5.60 -6.95
N ALA A 180 2.85 6.09 -5.80
CA ALA A 180 3.32 7.45 -5.63
C ALA A 180 4.70 7.44 -4.98
N VAL A 181 5.60 8.28 -5.48
CA VAL A 181 6.94 8.47 -4.91
C VAL A 181 7.28 9.94 -4.82
N TRP A 182 8.08 10.29 -3.82
CA TRP A 182 8.66 11.61 -3.71
C TRP A 182 9.99 11.67 -4.48
N ARG A 183 10.20 12.75 -5.24
CA ARG A 183 11.52 13.19 -5.68
C ARG A 183 11.87 14.47 -4.92
N GLN A 184 13.08 14.55 -4.36
CA GLN A 184 13.53 15.70 -3.58
C GLN A 184 13.72 16.96 -4.42
N GLU A 185 14.03 16.78 -5.71
CA GLU A 185 14.12 17.82 -6.72
C GLU A 185 13.59 17.27 -8.05
N ALA A 186 13.12 18.16 -8.93
CA ALA A 186 12.70 17.77 -10.28
C ALA A 186 12.81 18.94 -11.26
N ASP A 187 13.34 18.68 -12.45
CA ASP A 187 13.25 19.57 -13.61
C ASP A 187 12.11 19.12 -14.51
N VAL A 188 11.05 19.92 -14.63
CA VAL A 188 9.87 19.59 -15.43
C VAL A 188 9.49 20.79 -16.27
N ASP A 189 9.36 20.59 -17.59
CA ASP A 189 8.96 21.64 -18.54
C ASP A 189 9.79 22.93 -18.37
N TRP A 190 11.11 22.79 -18.40
CA TRP A 190 12.09 23.89 -18.22
C TRP A 190 12.01 24.63 -16.89
N THR A 191 11.22 24.13 -15.93
CA THR A 191 11.09 24.68 -14.59
C THR A 191 11.80 23.77 -13.58
N HIS A 192 12.71 24.36 -12.78
CA HIS A 192 13.39 23.66 -11.70
C HIS A 192 12.56 23.75 -10.40
N TYR A 193 12.25 22.60 -9.81
CA TYR A 193 11.56 22.47 -8.52
C TYR A 193 12.54 21.99 -7.44
N PRO A 194 13.20 22.88 -6.69
CA PRO A 194 14.22 22.51 -5.70
C PRO A 194 13.64 21.83 -4.45
N GLY A 195 12.35 22.04 -4.17
CA GLY A 195 11.61 21.33 -3.13
C GLY A 195 10.95 20.04 -3.62
N GLY A 196 11.13 19.70 -4.90
CA GLY A 196 10.65 18.46 -5.48
C GLY A 196 9.13 18.34 -5.54
N GLY A 197 8.63 17.11 -5.42
CA GLY A 197 7.20 16.81 -5.45
C GLY A 197 6.89 15.32 -5.60
N ALA A 198 5.60 15.00 -5.66
CA ALA A 198 5.12 13.64 -5.84
C ALA A 198 4.94 13.29 -7.32
N PHE A 199 5.52 12.16 -7.74
CA PHE A 199 5.22 11.49 -9.00
C PHE A 199 4.28 10.33 -8.73
N ILE A 200 3.09 10.38 -9.32
CA ILE A 200 1.97 9.46 -9.11
C ILE A 200 1.68 8.75 -10.43
N TYR A 201 1.59 7.43 -10.42
CA TYR A 201 1.30 6.65 -11.61
C TYR A 201 -0.01 7.10 -12.27
N TRP A 202 0.04 7.38 -13.58
CA TRP A 202 -1.14 7.77 -14.34
C TRP A 202 -1.92 6.53 -14.77
N CYS A 203 -3.07 6.31 -14.15
CA CYS A 203 -3.93 5.16 -14.46
C CYS A 203 -4.55 5.32 -15.86
N ALA A 204 -4.25 4.40 -16.77
CA ALA A 204 -4.74 4.43 -18.14
C ALA A 204 -6.20 3.97 -18.24
N ASN A 205 -6.88 4.37 -19.32
CA ASN A 205 -8.28 4.02 -19.62
C ASN A 205 -9.25 4.35 -18.46
N ALA A 206 -8.94 5.41 -17.72
CA ALA A 206 -9.74 5.84 -16.58
C ALA A 206 -11.05 6.50 -17.00
N ARG A 207 -12.12 6.18 -16.26
CA ARG A 207 -13.40 6.91 -16.22
C ARG A 207 -13.83 7.07 -14.76
N GLN A 208 -14.72 8.01 -14.45
CA GLN A 208 -15.24 8.14 -13.08
C GLN A 208 -16.00 6.87 -12.67
N LEU A 209 -15.77 6.40 -11.44
CA LEU A 209 -16.34 5.14 -10.95
C LEU A 209 -17.86 5.19 -10.81
N ASN A 210 -18.42 6.36 -10.49
CA ASN A 210 -19.88 6.59 -10.41
C ASN A 210 -20.61 6.39 -11.75
N CYS A 211 -19.90 6.39 -12.89
CA CYS A 211 -20.45 6.05 -14.20
C CYS A 211 -20.40 4.54 -14.50
N VAL A 212 -19.91 3.72 -13.58
CA VAL A 212 -19.76 2.27 -13.72
C VAL A 212 -20.71 1.57 -12.74
N PRO A 213 -21.58 0.65 -13.21
CA PRO A 213 -22.44 -0.12 -12.32
C PRO A 213 -21.61 -0.84 -11.23
N MET A 214 -22.10 -0.81 -9.99
CA MET A 214 -21.38 -1.40 -8.84
C MET A 214 -21.03 -2.88 -9.00
N HIS A 215 -21.84 -3.65 -9.73
CA HIS A 215 -21.56 -5.07 -9.99
C HIS A 215 -20.39 -5.30 -10.95
N ASP A 216 -19.95 -4.26 -11.67
CA ASP A 216 -18.82 -4.32 -12.61
C ASP A 216 -17.50 -3.89 -11.97
N TRP A 217 -17.47 -3.51 -10.69
CA TRP A 217 -16.28 -2.94 -10.04
C TRP A 217 -15.14 -3.94 -9.83
N ASN A 218 -15.26 -5.21 -10.23
CA ASN A 218 -14.22 -6.24 -10.03
C ASN A 218 -13.67 -6.28 -8.57
N MET A 219 -14.48 -5.81 -7.62
CA MET A 219 -14.23 -5.68 -6.20
C MET A 219 -15.60 -5.50 -5.54
N GLN A 220 -15.79 -6.06 -4.34
CA GLN A 220 -17.05 -5.87 -3.62
C GLN A 220 -17.23 -4.39 -3.23
N PRO A 221 -18.33 -3.72 -3.62
CA PRO A 221 -18.54 -2.30 -3.33
C PRO A 221 -18.45 -1.97 -1.84
N ALA A 222 -18.99 -2.83 -0.99
CA ALA A 222 -18.95 -2.65 0.47
C ALA A 222 -17.51 -2.63 1.02
N VAL A 223 -16.61 -3.45 0.46
CA VAL A 223 -15.19 -3.48 0.83
C VAL A 223 -14.51 -2.19 0.38
N LEU A 224 -14.67 -1.79 -0.88
CA LEU A 224 -14.08 -0.55 -1.40
C LEU A 224 -14.47 0.68 -0.58
N LEU A 225 -15.77 0.82 -0.31
CA LEU A 225 -16.31 1.98 0.41
C LEU A 225 -15.87 1.98 1.88
N SER A 226 -15.86 0.80 2.53
CA SER A 226 -15.32 0.64 3.88
C SER A 226 -13.84 1.00 3.94
N ASP A 227 -13.01 0.39 3.09
CA ASP A 227 -11.56 0.57 3.09
C ASP A 227 -11.20 2.03 2.79
N THR A 228 -11.92 2.67 1.86
CA THR A 228 -11.74 4.10 1.60
C THR A 228 -12.08 4.95 2.82
N ARG A 229 -13.20 4.68 3.49
CA ARG A 229 -13.58 5.42 4.70
C ARG A 229 -12.57 5.20 5.83
N ILE A 230 -12.08 3.97 6.02
CA ILE A 230 -11.03 3.66 7.01
C ILE A 230 -9.77 4.46 6.69
N LEU A 231 -9.31 4.46 5.44
CA LEU A 231 -8.16 5.25 5.02
C LEU A 231 -8.38 6.74 5.30
N ASP A 232 -9.54 7.29 4.93
CA ASP A 232 -9.87 8.70 5.14
C ASP A 232 -9.98 9.07 6.62
N VAL A 233 -10.46 8.18 7.51
CA VAL A 233 -10.41 8.40 8.97
C VAL A 233 -8.96 8.41 9.45
N LEU A 234 -8.15 7.43 9.03
CA LEU A 234 -6.75 7.32 9.44
C LEU A 234 -5.91 8.54 9.04
N ILE A 235 -6.17 9.11 7.87
CA ILE A 235 -5.47 10.30 7.38
C ILE A 235 -6.29 11.59 7.55
N GLN A 236 -7.49 11.58 8.13
CA GLN A 236 -8.38 12.75 8.22
C GLN A 236 -8.58 13.51 6.89
N ASN A 237 -8.82 12.77 5.80
CA ASN A 237 -9.13 13.39 4.50
C ASN A 237 -10.63 13.73 4.42
N SER A 238 -10.97 14.97 4.74
CA SER A 238 -12.35 15.47 4.69
C SER A 238 -12.85 15.82 3.29
N ASP A 239 -11.97 15.86 2.29
CA ASP A 239 -12.28 16.27 0.91
C ASP A 239 -12.79 15.11 0.03
N ARG A 240 -13.03 13.93 0.62
CA ARG A 240 -13.44 12.75 -0.15
C ARG A 240 -14.83 12.93 -0.78
N HIS A 241 -14.89 12.87 -2.11
CA HIS A 241 -16.13 12.81 -2.88
C HIS A 241 -16.04 11.84 -4.07
N ALA A 242 -17.17 11.50 -4.71
CA ALA A 242 -17.23 10.51 -5.81
C ALA A 242 -16.26 10.78 -6.98
N GLY A 243 -15.90 12.05 -7.24
CA GLY A 243 -14.91 12.42 -8.25
C GLY A 243 -13.49 11.88 -8.01
N HIS A 244 -13.16 11.47 -6.78
CA HIS A 244 -11.87 10.89 -6.42
C HIS A 244 -11.80 9.36 -6.62
N PHE A 245 -12.83 8.78 -7.22
CA PHE A 245 -12.89 7.36 -7.55
C PHE A 245 -12.87 7.19 -9.06
N LEU A 246 -11.86 6.49 -9.55
CA LEU A 246 -11.73 6.12 -10.95
C LEU A 246 -12.00 4.63 -11.13
N TYR A 247 -12.39 4.24 -12.33
CA TYR A 247 -12.34 2.88 -12.82
C TYR A 247 -11.32 2.85 -13.96
N ALA A 248 -10.18 2.19 -13.73
CA ALA A 248 -9.00 2.31 -14.58
C ALA A 248 -8.15 1.04 -14.57
N GLU A 249 -7.17 0.95 -15.47
CA GLU A 249 -6.24 -0.18 -15.52
C GLU A 249 -5.36 -0.23 -14.26
N HIS A 250 -5.42 -1.34 -13.53
CA HIS A 250 -4.59 -1.57 -12.35
C HIS A 250 -3.11 -1.74 -12.74
N TRP A 251 -2.19 -1.12 -12.00
CA TRP A 251 -0.75 -1.08 -12.31
C TRP A 251 -0.01 -2.41 -12.08
N ALA A 252 -0.59 -3.31 -11.27
CA ALA A 252 0.04 -4.58 -10.88
C ALA A 252 -0.80 -5.83 -11.20
N ASP A 253 -2.04 -5.68 -11.68
CA ASP A 253 -2.88 -6.80 -12.10
C ASP A 253 -3.12 -6.65 -13.61
N GLY A 254 -2.45 -7.48 -14.40
CA GLY A 254 -2.44 -7.35 -15.86
C GLY A 254 -1.13 -7.86 -16.45
N ASP A 255 -0.95 -7.60 -17.75
CA ASP A 255 0.21 -8.08 -18.51
C ASP A 255 0.70 -7.04 -19.51
N TYR A 256 1.96 -7.18 -19.91
CA TYR A 256 2.49 -6.43 -21.04
C TYR A 256 1.98 -7.02 -22.35
N ALA A 257 1.51 -6.16 -23.26
CA ALA A 257 1.21 -6.62 -24.61
C ALA A 257 2.48 -7.25 -25.24
N PRO A 258 2.36 -8.40 -25.93
CA PRO A 258 3.50 -9.03 -26.58
C PRO A 258 4.13 -8.04 -27.57
N GLN A 259 5.45 -7.82 -27.45
CA GLN A 259 6.19 -7.03 -28.41
C GLN A 259 6.04 -7.70 -29.78
N ARG A 260 5.41 -7.02 -30.75
CA ARG A 260 5.50 -7.47 -32.14
C ARG A 260 6.98 -7.46 -32.51
N ALA A 261 7.54 -8.63 -32.81
CA ALA A 261 8.85 -8.72 -33.43
C ALA A 261 8.87 -7.76 -34.60
N GLN A 262 9.79 -6.79 -34.58
CA GLN A 262 10.01 -5.87 -35.69
C GLN A 262 10.36 -6.69 -36.92
N GLN A 263 9.38 -7.02 -37.76
CA GLN A 263 9.65 -7.45 -39.12
C GLN A 263 10.26 -6.25 -39.85
N GLN A 264 11.49 -6.46 -40.33
CA GLN A 264 12.26 -5.53 -41.11
C GLN A 264 11.45 -5.01 -42.31
N GLN A 265 11.62 -3.72 -42.56
CA GLN A 265 10.91 -2.88 -43.52
C GLN A 265 10.98 -3.37 -44.97
N ALA A 266 9.99 -2.97 -45.77
CA ALA A 266 10.23 -2.57 -47.16
C ALA A 266 9.58 -1.18 -47.38
N PRO A 267 10.25 -0.24 -48.08
CA PRO A 267 9.75 1.12 -48.22
C PRO A 267 8.65 1.17 -49.28
N ARG A 268 7.55 1.85 -49.00
CA ARG A 268 6.59 2.27 -50.02
C ARG A 268 6.46 3.78 -50.04
N SER A 269 6.64 4.27 -51.26
CA SER A 269 6.71 5.64 -51.76
C SER A 269 5.55 6.55 -51.34
N ALA A 270 5.88 7.83 -51.21
CA ALA A 270 5.00 8.95 -50.93
C ALA A 270 4.03 9.28 -52.08
N SER A 271 2.81 9.73 -51.74
CA SER A 271 2.19 10.97 -52.25
C SER A 271 0.79 11.23 -51.62
N PRO A 272 0.28 12.49 -51.64
CA PRO A 272 -0.52 13.02 -50.52
C PRO A 272 -1.99 13.36 -50.83
N SER A 273 -2.73 13.66 -49.75
CA SER A 273 -3.89 14.58 -49.59
C SER A 273 -5.23 13.95 -49.17
N SER A 274 -5.77 14.38 -48.01
CA SER A 274 -7.04 15.13 -47.89
C SER A 274 -7.41 15.41 -46.42
N LYS A 275 -8.18 16.48 -46.23
CA LYS A 275 -8.47 17.24 -45.01
C LYS A 275 -9.38 16.55 -43.96
N ALA A 276 -9.15 16.98 -42.70
CA ALA A 276 -10.08 17.37 -41.64
C ALA A 276 -11.24 16.44 -41.22
N GLY A 277 -11.16 16.00 -39.95
CA GLY A 277 -12.29 15.57 -39.13
C GLY A 277 -11.89 15.62 -37.66
N SER A 278 -12.37 16.63 -36.93
CA SER A 278 -12.13 16.82 -35.49
C SER A 278 -12.94 15.83 -34.67
N GLY A 279 -12.26 15.04 -33.86
CA GLY A 279 -12.85 14.12 -32.89
C GLY A 279 -11.76 13.29 -32.22
N SER A 280 -10.95 13.92 -31.35
CA SER A 280 -9.90 13.21 -30.62
C SER A 280 -10.40 12.84 -29.22
N SER A 281 -11.00 11.66 -29.13
CA SER A 281 -11.13 10.88 -27.91
C SER A 281 -9.78 10.22 -27.61
N GLY A 282 -9.33 10.37 -26.35
CA GLY A 282 -8.01 9.92 -25.89
C GLY A 282 -7.86 8.41 -25.82
N GLY A 283 -6.62 7.99 -25.55
CA GLY A 283 -6.31 6.64 -25.07
C GLY A 283 -5.47 5.75 -25.99
N GLY A 284 -4.66 6.31 -26.88
CA GLY A 284 -3.63 5.53 -27.58
C GLY A 284 -2.42 5.27 -26.68
N GLY A 285 -2.32 4.09 -26.07
CA GLY A 285 -1.15 3.66 -25.31
C GLY A 285 0.12 3.77 -26.13
N LEU A 286 1.09 4.56 -25.65
CA LEU A 286 2.39 4.69 -26.28
C LEU A 286 3.31 3.57 -25.78
N ASP A 287 3.57 2.64 -26.70
CA ASP A 287 4.69 1.71 -26.86
C ASP A 287 5.11 0.84 -25.67
N GLY A 288 4.81 -0.46 -25.82
CA GLY A 288 5.08 -1.51 -24.84
C GLY A 288 3.95 -1.70 -23.83
N GLY A 289 2.75 -1.18 -24.14
CA GLY A 289 1.66 -0.88 -23.21
C GLY A 289 1.23 -2.04 -22.31
N TRP A 290 1.54 -1.88 -21.02
CA TRP A 290 0.86 -2.59 -19.94
C TRP A 290 -0.66 -2.52 -20.16
N ARG A 291 -1.35 -3.64 -19.96
CA ARG A 291 -2.80 -3.73 -19.96
C ARG A 291 -3.24 -4.25 -18.61
N GLY A 292 -3.59 -3.33 -17.73
CA GLY A 292 -4.13 -3.66 -16.43
C GLY A 292 -5.56 -4.18 -16.55
N ARG A 293 -5.97 -5.06 -15.64
CA ARG A 293 -7.38 -5.33 -15.38
C ARG A 293 -8.02 -4.04 -14.88
N LEU A 294 -9.22 -3.72 -15.38
CA LEU A 294 -9.95 -2.55 -14.91
C LEU A 294 -10.44 -2.79 -13.48
N SER A 295 -10.12 -1.85 -12.60
CA SER A 295 -10.47 -1.90 -11.18
C SER A 295 -10.70 -0.47 -10.63
N PRO A 296 -11.38 -0.34 -9.49
CA PRO A 296 -11.46 0.90 -8.74
C PRO A 296 -10.09 1.41 -8.35
N VAL A 297 -9.90 2.73 -8.48
CA VAL A 297 -8.69 3.45 -8.08
C VAL A 297 -9.10 4.66 -7.28
N LEU A 298 -8.42 4.87 -6.16
CA LEU A 298 -8.60 6.01 -5.26
C LEU A 298 -7.48 7.01 -5.47
N ILE A 299 -7.83 8.27 -5.72
CA ILE A 299 -6.88 9.36 -5.98
C ILE A 299 -7.08 10.54 -5.03
N ASP A 300 -6.18 11.53 -5.12
CA ASP A 300 -6.27 12.83 -4.43
C ASP A 300 -6.35 12.74 -2.91
N HIS A 301 -5.19 12.54 -2.28
CA HIS A 301 -5.03 12.42 -0.82
C HIS A 301 -4.36 13.64 -0.18
N ALA A 302 -3.97 14.64 -0.99
CA ALA A 302 -3.19 15.80 -0.52
C ALA A 302 -3.90 16.64 0.56
N ALA A 303 -5.22 16.52 0.73
CA ALA A 303 -5.99 17.18 1.79
C ALA A 303 -6.05 16.38 3.11
N GLY A 304 -5.24 15.32 3.26
CA GLY A 304 -5.11 14.57 4.51
C GLY A 304 -4.26 15.28 5.57
N PHE A 305 -4.45 14.87 6.81
CA PHE A 305 -3.80 15.30 8.04
C PHE A 305 -4.01 16.79 8.34
N ARG A 306 -5.15 17.34 7.92
CA ARG A 306 -5.54 18.69 8.29
C ARG A 306 -5.93 18.75 9.76
N HIS A 307 -5.43 19.75 10.48
CA HIS A 307 -5.64 19.90 11.92
C HIS A 307 -7.11 20.14 12.30
N ASP A 308 -7.88 20.76 11.40
CA ASP A 308 -9.30 21.10 11.59
C ASP A 308 -10.26 20.06 10.99
N ALA A 309 -9.74 19.06 10.28
CA ALA A 309 -10.55 18.02 9.67
C ALA A 309 -10.98 16.96 10.70
N PHE A 310 -12.27 16.60 10.65
CA PHE A 310 -12.82 15.47 11.38
C PHE A 310 -13.62 14.57 10.45
N VAL A 311 -13.16 13.33 10.35
CA VAL A 311 -13.73 12.24 9.57
C VAL A 311 -13.95 11.08 10.52
N SER A 312 -15.17 10.52 10.49
CA SER A 312 -15.59 9.40 11.31
C SER A 312 -16.24 8.31 10.44
N LEU A 313 -16.26 7.07 10.96
CA LEU A 313 -16.99 5.95 10.37
C LEU A 313 -18.52 6.20 10.32
N ASP A 314 -19.03 7.14 11.13
CA ASP A 314 -20.44 7.54 11.18
C ASP A 314 -20.85 8.57 10.12
N HIS A 315 -19.89 9.15 9.40
CA HIS A 315 -20.21 10.10 8.32
C HIS A 315 -20.67 9.37 7.06
N GLU A 316 -21.56 10.00 6.29
CA GLU A 316 -21.93 9.58 4.94
C GLU A 316 -20.69 9.36 4.07
N ASN A 317 -20.63 8.26 3.33
CA ASN A 317 -19.54 8.02 2.39
C ASN A 317 -19.69 8.83 1.09
N ALA A 318 -18.65 8.77 0.24
CA ALA A 318 -18.56 9.55 -1.00
C ALA A 318 -19.69 9.28 -2.02
N PHE A 319 -20.43 8.18 -1.85
CA PHE A 319 -21.55 7.77 -2.69
C PHE A 319 -22.91 7.93 -1.98
N CYS A 320 -22.93 8.56 -0.80
CA CYS A 320 -24.12 8.77 0.02
C CYS A 320 -24.90 7.48 0.32
N THR A 321 -24.18 6.38 0.57
CA THR A 321 -24.78 5.07 0.91
C THR A 321 -24.81 4.80 2.41
N GLY A 322 -24.58 5.82 3.24
CA GLY A 322 -24.62 5.72 4.70
C GLY A 322 -23.25 5.55 5.35
N PRO A 323 -23.27 5.38 6.69
CA PRO A 323 -22.07 5.19 7.48
C PRO A 323 -21.45 3.81 7.28
N THR A 324 -20.16 3.68 7.59
CA THR A 324 -19.43 2.41 7.46
C THR A 324 -19.72 1.50 8.66
N ARG A 325 -20.17 0.27 8.37
CA ARG A 325 -20.59 -0.74 9.38
C ARG A 325 -20.03 -2.13 9.13
N VAL A 326 -19.25 -2.28 8.06
CA VAL A 326 -18.57 -3.52 7.67
C VAL A 326 -17.11 -3.21 7.41
N ILE A 327 -16.27 -4.23 7.42
CA ILE A 327 -14.82 -4.16 7.16
C ILE A 327 -14.36 -5.45 6.51
N SER A 328 -13.35 -5.42 5.64
CA SER A 328 -12.75 -6.66 5.13
C SER A 328 -11.95 -7.38 6.22
N ALA A 329 -11.95 -8.71 6.23
CA ALA A 329 -11.15 -9.51 7.17
C ALA A 329 -9.66 -9.13 7.10
N ARG A 330 -9.17 -8.86 5.89
CA ARG A 330 -7.79 -8.45 5.64
C ARG A 330 -7.47 -7.09 6.26
N THR A 331 -8.24 -6.04 5.98
CA THR A 331 -8.02 -4.70 6.55
C THR A 331 -8.13 -4.76 8.07
N TYR A 332 -9.12 -5.49 8.59
CA TYR A 332 -9.35 -5.62 10.02
C TYR A 332 -8.19 -6.28 10.77
N LEU A 333 -7.59 -7.32 10.18
CA LEU A 333 -6.37 -7.94 10.71
C LEU A 333 -5.18 -6.97 10.59
N ARG A 334 -5.00 -6.33 9.43
CA ARG A 334 -3.86 -5.43 9.17
C ARG A 334 -3.83 -4.21 10.09
N LEU A 335 -4.97 -3.68 10.49
CA LEU A 335 -5.04 -2.59 11.47
C LEU A 335 -4.37 -2.97 12.80
N ARG A 336 -4.51 -4.22 13.27
CA ARG A 336 -3.87 -4.69 14.52
C ARG A 336 -2.36 -4.76 14.42
N PHE A 337 -1.86 -4.97 13.21
CA PHE A 337 -0.45 -5.07 12.89
C PHE A 337 0.20 -3.71 12.57
N LEU A 338 -0.60 -2.66 12.36
CA LEU A 338 -0.08 -1.34 12.07
C LEU A 338 0.57 -0.74 13.32
N ASP A 339 1.87 -0.43 13.25
CA ASP A 339 2.64 0.09 14.39
C ASP A 339 3.51 1.31 13.99
N ALA A 340 4.03 2.01 15.00
CA ALA A 340 4.87 3.19 14.80
C ALA A 340 6.16 2.88 14.00
N PRO A 341 6.91 1.78 14.27
CA PRO A 341 8.08 1.43 13.47
C PRO A 341 7.77 1.24 11.98
N SER A 342 6.68 0.56 11.64
CA SER A 342 6.26 0.32 10.26
C SER A 342 5.87 1.64 9.59
N LEU A 343 5.08 2.48 10.26
CA LEU A 343 4.69 3.80 9.75
C LEU A 343 5.90 4.71 9.54
N ARG A 344 6.81 4.80 10.51
CA ARG A 344 8.06 5.56 10.38
C ARG A 344 8.88 5.10 9.18
N SER A 345 8.99 3.79 8.99
CA SER A 345 9.78 3.21 7.90
C SER A 345 9.27 3.58 6.50
N VAL A 346 7.96 3.77 6.32
CA VAL A 346 7.37 4.03 4.99
C VAL A 346 6.86 5.45 4.79
N MET A 347 6.51 6.16 5.87
CA MET A 347 5.83 7.46 5.83
C MET A 347 6.56 8.55 6.64
N GLY A 348 7.63 8.24 7.37
CA GLY A 348 8.32 9.23 8.22
C GLY A 348 8.95 10.42 7.48
N GLY A 349 9.11 10.33 6.15
CA GLY A 349 9.50 11.46 5.31
C GLY A 349 8.32 12.33 4.83
N ALA A 350 7.08 11.93 5.09
CA ALA A 350 5.86 12.57 4.62
C ALA A 350 4.97 13.11 5.75
N ILE A 351 5.04 12.50 6.95
CA ILE A 351 4.28 12.90 8.15
C ILE A 351 5.19 12.95 9.39
N SER A 352 4.80 13.74 10.38
CA SER A 352 5.54 13.91 11.63
C SER A 352 5.31 12.76 12.63
N GLU A 353 6.15 12.67 13.67
CA GLU A 353 5.95 11.71 14.77
C GLU A 353 4.62 11.93 15.51
N GLU A 354 4.19 13.19 15.67
CA GLU A 354 2.89 13.52 16.25
C GLU A 354 1.75 12.99 15.39
N GLU A 355 1.85 13.15 14.07
CA GLU A 355 0.86 12.63 13.12
C GLU A 355 0.82 11.09 13.08
N ILE A 356 1.97 10.43 13.25
CA ILE A 356 2.05 8.97 13.43
C ILE A 356 1.31 8.57 14.71
N GLY A 357 1.55 9.27 15.83
CA GLY A 357 0.83 9.03 17.09
C GLY A 357 -0.69 9.22 16.95
N ALA A 358 -1.11 10.31 16.31
CA ALA A 358 -2.52 10.58 16.06
C ALA A 358 -3.18 9.54 15.14
N LEU A 359 -2.47 9.09 14.09
CA LEU A 359 -2.96 8.02 13.22
C LEU A 359 -3.15 6.71 13.98
N LEU A 360 -2.19 6.33 14.84
CA LEU A 360 -2.30 5.11 15.64
C LEU A 360 -3.47 5.17 16.63
N ALA A 361 -3.71 6.32 17.26
CA ALA A 361 -4.89 6.53 18.11
C ALA A 361 -6.20 6.36 17.32
N ARG A 362 -6.26 6.87 16.08
CA ARG A 362 -7.42 6.67 15.18
C ARG A 362 -7.57 5.20 14.78
N ARG A 363 -6.47 4.49 14.50
CA ARG A 363 -6.45 3.05 14.24
C ARG A 363 -7.03 2.27 15.42
N ASP A 364 -6.67 2.63 16.65
CA ASP A 364 -7.18 1.96 17.86
C ASP A 364 -8.69 2.21 18.05
N ALA A 365 -9.16 3.44 17.81
CA ALA A 365 -10.58 3.76 17.83
C ALA A 365 -11.40 3.00 16.75
N ILE A 366 -10.84 2.82 15.55
CA ILE A 366 -11.45 2.01 14.49
C ILE A 366 -11.57 0.54 14.93
N LEU A 367 -10.51 -0.02 15.52
CA LEU A 367 -10.53 -1.40 16.03
C LEU A 367 -11.59 -1.56 17.12
N GLU A 368 -11.61 -0.68 18.12
CA GLU A 368 -12.61 -0.72 19.20
C GLU A 368 -14.04 -0.66 18.65
N PHE A 369 -14.28 0.21 17.66
CA PHE A 369 -15.58 0.33 17.00
C PHE A 369 -16.02 -0.98 16.34
N PHE A 370 -15.16 -1.61 15.54
CA PHE A 370 -15.50 -2.86 14.86
C PHE A 370 -15.57 -4.05 15.82
N ASP A 371 -14.70 -4.10 16.83
CA ASP A 371 -14.74 -5.14 17.88
C ASP A 371 -16.09 -5.13 18.60
N ARG A 372 -16.59 -3.93 18.95
CA ARG A 372 -17.91 -3.76 19.55
C ARG A 372 -19.03 -4.20 18.60
N LEU A 373 -18.97 -3.81 17.33
CA LEU A 373 -19.96 -4.23 16.33
C LEU A 373 -19.97 -5.76 16.14
N VAL A 374 -18.82 -6.42 16.14
CA VAL A 374 -18.70 -7.87 16.06
C VAL A 374 -19.36 -8.54 17.26
N VAL A 375 -19.12 -8.03 18.47
CA VAL A 375 -19.78 -8.52 19.70
C VAL A 375 -21.30 -8.36 19.62
N GLU A 376 -21.78 -7.22 19.13
CA GLU A 376 -23.21 -6.91 19.08
C GLU A 376 -23.96 -7.66 17.97
N LYS A 377 -23.35 -7.83 16.79
CA LYS A 377 -24.03 -8.27 15.57
C LYS A 377 -23.59 -9.64 15.06
N GLY A 378 -22.44 -10.13 15.52
CA GLY A 378 -21.77 -11.34 15.03
C GLY A 378 -20.77 -11.05 13.92
N TYR A 379 -19.72 -11.88 13.85
CA TYR A 379 -18.58 -11.71 12.94
C TYR A 379 -19.01 -11.61 11.47
N ASP A 380 -19.79 -12.58 10.98
CA ASP A 380 -20.18 -12.67 9.56
C ASP A 380 -21.07 -11.52 9.06
N LYS A 381 -21.63 -10.71 9.97
CA LYS A 381 -22.43 -9.54 9.61
C LYS A 381 -21.60 -8.26 9.51
N VAL A 382 -20.39 -8.27 10.04
CA VAL A 382 -19.52 -7.09 10.16
C VAL A 382 -18.24 -7.28 9.34
N VAL A 383 -17.69 -8.48 9.33
CA VAL A 383 -16.44 -8.79 8.64
C VAL A 383 -16.74 -9.51 7.33
N LEU A 384 -16.24 -8.95 6.24
CA LEU A 384 -16.41 -9.48 4.89
C LEU A 384 -15.19 -10.29 4.48
N ASP A 385 -15.42 -11.50 3.95
CA ASP A 385 -14.41 -12.26 3.23
C ASP A 385 -14.18 -11.59 1.87
N ALA A 386 -13.00 -11.00 1.68
CA ALA A 386 -12.65 -10.17 0.54
C ALA A 386 -11.33 -10.58 -0.10
#